data_AF-A0A315T304-F1
#
_entry.id   AF-A0A315T304-F1
#
_cell.length_a   1.000
_cell.length_b   1.000
_cell.length_c   1.000
_cell.angle_alpha   90.00
_cell.angle_beta   90.00
_cell.angle_gamma   90.00
#
_symmetry.space_group_name_H-M   'P 1'
#
loop_
_entity.id
_entity.type
_entity.pdbx_description
1 polymer ?
#
loop_
_entity_poly.entity_id
_entity_poly.type
_entity_poly.pdbx_seq_one_letter_code
_entity_poly.pdbx_strand_id
1 'polypeptide(L)'
;MSDPNLQNFINLSAVLTGLSAKLLAPAVDPINLPPLFFATAQQGMGTAAFSNLLELYASISSQPPAQIASAVLGNADPQIAQGARSIMKLWLLGSWYQPYDQGNAHTGDTRVVSDQAYKESWAWKIAQSHPMGYSQYHFGYWAEQPPTLKQFTGVDAKEGQQP
;
A
#
# COMPACT_ATOMS: atom_id res chain seq x y z
N MET A 1 6.41 -19.92 -10.75
CA MET A 1 7.45 -18.88 -10.69
C MET A 1 6.73 -17.58 -10.40
N SER A 2 7.09 -16.88 -9.33
CA SER A 2 6.55 -15.56 -9.01
C SER A 2 6.95 -14.56 -10.09
N ASP A 3 6.00 -13.72 -10.54
CA ASP A 3 6.28 -12.63 -11.48
C ASP A 3 7.29 -11.65 -10.85
N PRO A 4 8.49 -11.45 -11.43
CA PRO A 4 9.49 -10.53 -10.91
C PRO A 4 8.97 -9.10 -10.73
N ASN A 5 8.04 -8.66 -11.59
CA ASN A 5 7.45 -7.33 -11.49
C ASN A 5 6.52 -7.20 -10.29
N LEU A 6 5.75 -8.25 -9.99
CA LEU A 6 4.90 -8.28 -8.79
C LEU A 6 5.76 -8.21 -7.52
N GLN A 7 6.88 -8.93 -7.47
CA GLN A 7 7.79 -8.87 -6.33
C GLN A 7 8.43 -7.48 -6.17
N ASN A 8 8.86 -6.86 -7.27
CA ASN A 8 9.38 -5.49 -7.26
C ASN A 8 8.33 -4.48 -6.79
N PHE A 9 7.07 -4.63 -7.23
CA PHE A 9 5.96 -3.81 -6.77
C PHE A 9 5.73 -3.93 -5.27
N ILE A 10 5.74 -5.16 -4.72
CA ILE A 10 5.58 -5.40 -3.28
C ILE A 10 6.73 -4.76 -2.50
N ASN A 11 7.97 -4.95 -2.95
CA ASN A 11 9.14 -4.40 -2.25
C ASN A 11 9.21 -2.87 -2.32
N LEU A 12 8.87 -2.28 -3.47
CA LEU A 12 8.72 -0.83 -3.61
C LEU A 12 7.61 -0.32 -2.67
N SER A 13 6.47 -0.99 -2.64
CA SER A 13 5.35 -0.63 -1.75
C SER A 13 5.75 -0.68 -0.28
N ALA A 14 6.54 -1.69 0.10
CA ALA A 14 7.07 -1.82 1.45
C ALA A 14 7.96 -0.63 1.84
N VAL A 15 8.84 -0.20 0.93
CA VAL A 15 9.68 0.99 1.14
C VAL A 15 8.83 2.26 1.25
N LEU A 16 7.86 2.45 0.35
CA LEU A 16 7.04 3.67 0.30
C LEU A 16 6.11 3.83 1.51
N THR A 17 5.60 2.72 2.04
CA THR A 17 4.67 2.72 3.19
C THR A 17 5.38 2.56 4.52
N GLY A 18 6.63 2.09 4.53
CA GLY A 18 7.34 1.68 5.74
C GLY A 18 6.86 0.35 6.34
N LEU A 19 5.94 -0.35 5.66
CA LEU A 19 5.43 -1.65 6.09
C LEU A 19 6.29 -2.76 5.51
N SER A 20 6.57 -3.83 6.27
CA SER A 20 7.40 -4.92 5.75
C SER A 20 6.71 -5.66 4.60
N ALA A 21 7.47 -6.13 3.61
CA ALA A 21 6.94 -6.90 2.49
C ALA A 21 6.19 -8.18 2.94
N LYS A 22 6.60 -8.78 4.07
CA LYS A 22 5.94 -9.95 4.65
C LYS A 22 4.55 -9.65 5.23
N LEU A 23 4.29 -8.39 5.56
CA LEU A 23 2.97 -7.92 5.97
C LEU A 23 2.10 -7.59 4.76
N LEU A 24 2.69 -6.99 3.72
CA LEU A 24 1.96 -6.66 2.48
C LEU A 24 1.60 -7.89 1.65
N ALA A 25 2.48 -8.91 1.62
CA ALA A 25 2.31 -10.15 0.89
C ALA A 25 2.81 -11.33 1.76
N PRO A 26 1.99 -11.82 2.71
CA PRO A 26 2.35 -12.94 3.57
C PRO A 26 2.49 -14.24 2.76
N ALA A 27 3.27 -15.20 3.27
CA ALA A 27 3.52 -16.47 2.57
C ALA A 27 2.25 -17.33 2.40
N VAL A 28 1.30 -17.19 3.33
CA VAL A 28 -0.04 -17.76 3.26
C VAL A 28 -1.02 -16.60 3.21
N ASP A 29 -1.43 -16.23 2.00
CA ASP A 29 -2.28 -15.07 1.75
C ASP A 29 -3.62 -15.49 1.10
N PRO A 30 -4.65 -15.82 1.91
CA PRO A 30 -5.97 -16.15 1.37
C PRO A 30 -6.71 -14.91 0.85
N ILE A 31 -6.26 -13.70 1.19
CA ILE A 31 -6.86 -12.42 0.80
C ILE A 31 -6.37 -12.01 -0.59
N ASN A 32 -5.08 -12.24 -0.88
CA ASN A 32 -4.44 -12.12 -2.19
C ASN A 32 -4.66 -10.76 -2.88
N LEU A 33 -4.53 -9.66 -2.12
CA LEU A 33 -4.59 -8.29 -2.64
C LEU A 33 -3.39 -7.84 -3.49
N PRO A 34 -2.13 -8.33 -3.30
CA PRO A 34 -1.00 -7.80 -4.05
C PRO A 34 -1.17 -7.84 -5.59
N PRO A 35 -1.65 -8.94 -6.21
CA PRO A 35 -1.89 -8.96 -7.66
C PRO A 35 -2.98 -7.98 -8.11
N LEU A 36 -4.03 -7.79 -7.31
CA LEU A 36 -5.10 -6.83 -7.60
C LEU A 36 -4.57 -5.38 -7.55
N PHE A 37 -3.73 -5.08 -6.55
CA PHE A 37 -3.13 -3.76 -6.42
C PHE A 37 -2.10 -3.47 -7.50
N PHE A 38 -1.33 -4.48 -7.89
CA PHE A 38 -0.44 -4.41 -9.05
C PHE A 38 -1.21 -4.05 -10.32
N ALA A 39 -2.28 -4.79 -10.63
CA ALA A 39 -3.09 -4.54 -11.81
C ALA A 39 -3.77 -3.16 -11.77
N THR A 40 -4.28 -2.76 -10.59
CA THR A 40 -4.88 -1.44 -10.39
C THR A 40 -3.89 -0.32 -10.65
N ALA A 41 -2.67 -0.42 -10.10
CA ALA A 41 -1.63 0.57 -10.29
C ALA A 41 -1.15 0.63 -11.75
N GLN A 42 -0.94 -0.54 -12.39
CA GLN A 42 -0.57 -0.60 -13.80
C GLN A 42 -1.64 0.02 -14.71
N GLN A 43 -2.91 -0.27 -14.46
CA GLN A 43 -4.01 0.31 -15.24
C GLN A 43 -4.10 1.83 -15.04
N GLY A 44 -4.05 2.28 -13.78
CA GLY A 44 -4.22 3.69 -13.43
C GLY A 44 -3.04 4.56 -13.87
N MET A 45 -1.81 4.06 -13.79
CA MET A 45 -0.62 4.77 -14.26
C MET A 45 -0.41 4.63 -15.77
N GLY A 46 -0.98 3.60 -16.38
CA GLY A 46 -0.61 3.17 -17.73
C GLY A 46 0.67 2.35 -17.74
N THR A 47 0.76 1.42 -18.70
CA THR A 47 1.85 0.44 -18.78
C THR A 47 3.23 1.06 -18.82
N ALA A 48 3.44 2.14 -19.59
CA ALA A 48 4.75 2.75 -19.73
C ALA A 48 5.26 3.39 -18.42
N ALA A 49 4.45 4.25 -17.79
CA ALA A 49 4.83 4.90 -16.54
C ALA A 49 5.00 3.89 -15.40
N PHE A 50 4.15 2.86 -15.35
CA PHE A 50 4.26 1.80 -14.35
C PHE A 50 5.53 0.96 -14.55
N SER A 51 5.87 0.59 -15.78
CA SER A 51 7.13 -0.11 -16.08
C SER A 51 8.34 0.76 -15.72
N ASN A 52 8.34 2.04 -16.10
CA ASN A 52 9.43 2.97 -15.76
C ASN A 52 9.63 3.08 -14.24
N LEU A 53 8.55 3.09 -13.45
CA LEU A 53 8.63 3.08 -11.99
C LEU A 53 9.30 1.81 -11.47
N LEU A 54 8.90 0.63 -11.98
CA LEU A 54 9.45 -0.65 -11.55
C LEU A 54 10.91 -0.83 -12.00
N GLU A 55 11.26 -0.35 -13.19
CA GLU A 55 12.63 -0.32 -13.69
C GLU A 55 13.53 0.60 -12.85
N LEU A 56 13.03 1.79 -12.52
CA LEU A 56 13.71 2.69 -11.58
C LEU A 56 13.97 1.96 -10.27
N TYR A 57 12.93 1.38 -9.66
CA TYR A 57 13.08 0.64 -8.41
C TYR A 57 14.11 -0.50 -8.54
N ALA A 58 14.03 -1.31 -9.60
CA ALA A 58 14.96 -2.41 -9.82
C ALA A 58 16.43 -1.92 -9.87
N SER A 59 16.68 -0.79 -10.52
CA SER A 59 18.01 -0.19 -10.65
C SER A 59 18.60 0.34 -9.33
N ILE A 60 17.74 0.70 -8.36
CA ILE A 60 18.14 1.25 -7.06
C ILE A 60 17.81 0.32 -5.89
N SER A 61 17.37 -0.91 -6.15
CA SER A 61 16.82 -1.83 -5.14
C SER A 61 17.82 -2.24 -4.04
N SER A 62 19.12 -2.07 -4.29
CA SER A 62 20.20 -2.30 -3.32
C SER A 62 20.50 -1.11 -2.42
N GLN A 63 19.91 0.07 -2.68
CA GLN A 63 20.12 1.26 -1.88
C GLN A 63 19.37 1.20 -0.54
N PRO A 64 19.76 2.00 0.47
CA PRO A 64 19.01 2.13 1.71
C PRO A 64 17.55 2.56 1.46
N PRO A 65 16.56 2.06 2.22
CA PRO A 65 15.14 2.37 1.99
C PRO A 65 14.81 3.86 1.90
N ALA A 66 15.45 4.70 2.73
CA ALA A 66 15.26 6.15 2.71
C ALA A 66 15.74 6.80 1.39
N GLN A 67 16.81 6.29 0.79
CA GLN A 67 17.31 6.77 -0.50
C GLN A 67 16.39 6.34 -1.64
N ILE A 68 15.90 5.09 -1.62
CA ILE A 68 14.90 4.60 -2.58
C ILE A 68 13.63 5.45 -2.52
N ALA A 69 13.07 5.66 -1.33
CA ALA A 69 11.87 6.48 -1.15
C ALA A 69 12.09 7.92 -1.65
N SER A 70 13.25 8.51 -1.38
CA SER A 70 13.59 9.86 -1.84
C SER A 70 13.70 9.93 -3.37
N ALA A 71 14.33 8.93 -4.00
CA ALA A 71 14.51 8.86 -5.45
C ALA A 71 13.18 8.67 -6.20
N VAL A 72 12.22 7.95 -5.60
CA VAL A 72 10.90 7.71 -6.19
C VAL A 72 9.95 8.89 -5.94
N LEU A 73 9.83 9.36 -4.70
CA LEU A 73 8.88 10.42 -4.32
C LEU A 73 9.34 11.82 -4.73
N GLY A 74 10.65 12.02 -4.90
CA GLY A 74 11.28 13.25 -5.38
C GLY A 74 11.71 13.16 -6.85
N ASN A 75 11.25 12.15 -7.60
CA ASN A 75 11.60 12.01 -9.00
C ASN A 75 11.13 13.24 -9.81
N ALA A 76 11.95 13.68 -10.77
CA ALA A 76 11.62 14.79 -11.66
C ALA A 76 10.47 14.46 -12.61
N ASP A 77 10.27 13.18 -12.93
CA ASP A 77 9.10 12.72 -13.66
C ASP A 77 7.88 12.69 -12.71
N PRO A 78 6.86 13.56 -12.95
CA PRO A 78 5.68 13.60 -12.11
C PRO A 78 4.87 12.29 -12.18
N GLN A 79 4.95 11.52 -13.27
CA GLN A 79 4.21 10.26 -13.38
C GLN A 79 4.72 9.21 -12.40
N ILE A 80 6.04 9.19 -12.16
CA ILE A 80 6.69 8.34 -11.15
C ILE A 80 6.31 8.84 -9.74
N ALA A 81 6.54 10.12 -9.44
CA ALA A 81 6.34 10.65 -8.09
C ALA A 81 4.86 10.62 -7.66
N GLN A 82 3.93 10.98 -8.53
CA GLN A 82 2.48 10.97 -8.23
C GLN A 82 1.91 9.55 -8.27
N GLY A 83 2.39 8.69 -9.17
CA GLY A 83 2.04 7.28 -9.21
C GLY A 83 2.41 6.56 -7.91
N ALA A 84 3.63 6.79 -7.41
CA ALA A 84 4.09 6.23 -6.14
C ALA A 84 3.23 6.67 -4.95
N ARG A 85 2.83 7.95 -4.89
CA ARG A 85 1.89 8.44 -3.86
C ARG A 85 0.53 7.76 -3.95
N SER A 86 0.08 7.43 -5.16
CA SER A 86 -1.18 6.72 -5.38
C SER A 86 -1.09 5.25 -4.98
N ILE A 87 0.06 4.60 -5.19
CA ILE A 87 0.36 3.26 -4.65
C ILE A 87 0.34 3.28 -3.11
N MET A 88 0.91 4.31 -2.46
CA MET A 88 0.81 4.45 -1.00
C MET A 88 -0.65 4.51 -0.54
N LYS A 89 -1.46 5.37 -1.17
CA LYS A 89 -2.89 5.48 -0.86
C LYS A 89 -3.65 4.18 -1.13
N LEU A 90 -3.28 3.45 -2.17
CA LEU A 90 -3.87 2.15 -2.49
C LEU A 90 -3.71 1.15 -1.33
N TRP A 91 -2.49 1.01 -0.80
CA TRP A 91 -2.24 0.14 0.35
C TRP A 91 -2.87 0.64 1.64
N LEU A 92 -2.79 1.95 1.89
CA LEU A 92 -3.28 2.54 3.13
C LEU A 92 -4.81 2.60 3.18
N LEU A 93 -5.48 2.85 2.06
CA LEU A 93 -6.91 3.20 2.03
C LEU A 93 -7.77 2.19 1.24
N GLY A 94 -7.17 1.18 0.61
CA GLY A 94 -7.89 0.21 -0.22
C GLY A 94 -8.57 0.84 -1.45
N SER A 95 -8.17 2.06 -1.78
CA SER A 95 -8.80 2.91 -2.79
C SER A 95 -7.75 3.44 -3.76
N TRP A 96 -8.10 3.48 -5.04
CA TRP A 96 -7.26 4.08 -6.07
C TRP A 96 -7.59 5.57 -6.19
N TYR A 97 -6.57 6.41 -6.08
CA TYR A 97 -6.63 7.83 -6.36
C TYR A 97 -5.87 8.05 -7.65
N GLN A 98 -6.56 8.52 -8.69
CA GLN A 98 -5.97 8.67 -10.00
C GLN A 98 -4.92 9.81 -9.98
N PRO A 99 -3.62 9.51 -10.24
CA PRO A 99 -2.54 10.48 -10.07
C PRO A 99 -2.51 11.59 -11.13
N TYR A 100 -2.93 11.27 -12.35
CA TYR A 100 -2.94 12.12 -13.55
C TYR A 100 -3.93 11.54 -14.56
N ASP A 101 -4.27 12.30 -15.60
CA ASP A 101 -5.18 11.84 -16.65
C ASP A 101 -4.58 10.61 -17.39
N GLN A 102 -5.37 9.54 -17.48
CA GLN A 102 -4.97 8.29 -18.14
C GLN A 102 -6.18 7.59 -18.76
N GLY A 103 -6.26 7.60 -20.09
CA GLY A 103 -7.44 7.09 -20.81
C GLY A 103 -8.69 7.88 -20.44
N ASN A 104 -9.71 7.19 -19.93
CA ASN A 104 -10.96 7.80 -19.46
C ASN A 104 -10.93 8.21 -17.97
N ALA A 105 -9.84 7.92 -17.25
CA ALA A 105 -9.69 8.30 -15.86
C ALA A 105 -9.04 9.68 -15.76
N HIS A 106 -9.63 10.56 -14.97
CA HIS A 106 -9.16 11.92 -14.76
C HIS A 106 -8.46 12.08 -13.43
N THR A 107 -7.51 13.01 -13.38
CA THR A 107 -6.80 13.39 -12.16
C THR A 107 -7.79 13.71 -11.03
N GLY A 108 -7.63 13.07 -9.88
CA GLY A 108 -8.53 13.25 -8.73
C GLY A 108 -9.70 12.27 -8.67
N ASP A 109 -9.97 11.51 -9.74
CA ASP A 109 -10.91 10.40 -9.69
C ASP A 109 -10.49 9.42 -8.57
N THR A 110 -11.47 9.03 -7.76
CA THR A 110 -11.22 8.13 -6.62
C THR A 110 -12.23 7.00 -6.66
N ARG A 111 -11.75 5.76 -6.46
CA ARG A 111 -12.62 4.58 -6.34
C ARG A 111 -12.09 3.59 -5.33
N VAL A 112 -13.00 2.97 -4.57
CA VAL A 112 -12.66 1.78 -3.79
C VAL A 112 -12.31 0.66 -4.76
N VAL A 113 -11.21 -0.05 -4.52
CA VAL A 113 -10.74 -1.09 -5.46
C VAL A 113 -11.57 -2.36 -5.39
N SER A 114 -11.93 -2.77 -4.18
CA SER A 114 -12.88 -3.85 -3.90
C SER A 114 -13.32 -3.79 -2.43
N ASP A 115 -14.41 -4.48 -2.10
CA ASP A 115 -14.86 -4.63 -0.70
C ASP A 115 -13.76 -5.22 0.18
N GLN A 116 -12.99 -6.17 -0.37
CA GLN A 116 -11.87 -6.79 0.34
C GLN A 116 -10.72 -5.80 0.56
N ALA A 117 -10.39 -4.97 -0.43
CA ALA A 117 -9.37 -3.93 -0.29
C ALA A 117 -9.77 -2.89 0.77
N TYR A 118 -11.03 -2.48 0.81
CA TYR A 118 -11.55 -1.57 1.83
C TYR A 118 -11.41 -2.17 3.24
N LYS A 119 -11.83 -3.43 3.40
CA LYS A 119 -11.78 -4.12 4.70
C LYS A 119 -10.35 -4.32 5.21
N GLU A 120 -9.43 -4.65 4.32
CA GLU A 120 -8.05 -5.05 4.67
C GLU A 120 -7.03 -3.92 4.59
N SER A 121 -7.47 -2.70 4.24
CA SER A 121 -6.59 -1.54 4.10
C SER A 121 -5.82 -1.23 5.38
N TRP A 122 -4.59 -0.74 5.21
CA TRP A 122 -3.66 -0.57 6.32
C TRP A 122 -4.01 0.56 7.28
N ALA A 123 -4.76 1.58 6.85
CA ALA A 123 -5.18 2.67 7.72
C ALA A 123 -5.98 2.17 8.92
N TRP A 124 -6.85 1.17 8.75
CA TRP A 124 -7.60 0.59 9.87
C TRP A 124 -6.68 -0.09 10.88
N LYS A 125 -5.74 -0.91 10.39
CA LYS A 125 -4.77 -1.63 11.23
C LYS A 125 -3.86 -0.66 11.98
N ILE A 126 -3.34 0.36 11.30
CA ILE A 126 -2.47 1.39 11.87
C ILE A 126 -3.23 2.23 12.91
N ALA A 127 -4.50 2.54 12.65
CA ALA A 127 -5.35 3.30 13.58
C ALA A 127 -5.93 2.44 14.71
N GLN A 128 -5.58 1.15 14.80
CA GLN A 128 -6.14 0.19 15.76
C GLN A 128 -7.68 0.18 15.74
N SER A 129 -8.25 0.23 14.54
CA SER A 129 -9.68 0.36 14.29
C SER A 129 -10.18 -0.67 13.28
N HIS A 130 -11.46 -0.64 12.95
CA HIS A 130 -12.07 -1.45 11.91
C HIS A 130 -12.79 -0.56 10.89
N PRO A 131 -12.96 -1.02 9.65
CA PRO A 131 -13.77 -0.33 8.65
C PRO A 131 -15.20 -0.09 9.14
N MET A 132 -15.79 1.04 8.76
CA MET A 132 -17.22 1.24 8.96
C MET A 132 -18.01 0.17 8.17
N GLY A 133 -18.99 -0.44 8.81
CA GLY A 133 -19.82 -1.50 8.20
C GLY A 133 -19.22 -2.92 8.27
N TYR A 134 -18.01 -3.09 8.81
CA TYR A 134 -17.41 -4.42 9.03
C TYR A 134 -16.51 -4.43 10.27
N SER A 135 -16.74 -5.36 11.19
CA SER A 135 -15.86 -5.58 12.34
C SER A 135 -15.69 -7.08 12.57
N GLN A 136 -14.46 -7.49 12.87
CA GLN A 136 -14.16 -8.85 13.34
C GLN A 136 -14.25 -8.95 14.88
N TYR A 137 -14.43 -7.82 15.57
CA TYR A 137 -14.57 -7.76 17.01
C TYR A 137 -16.00 -8.01 17.47
N HIS A 138 -16.16 -8.45 18.71
CA HIS A 138 -17.47 -8.60 19.33
C HIS A 138 -18.15 -7.24 19.55
N PHE A 139 -19.48 -7.25 19.61
CA PHE A 139 -20.24 -6.07 20.01
C PHE A 139 -19.80 -5.62 21.41
N GLY A 140 -19.53 -4.32 21.59
CA GLY A 140 -19.11 -3.75 22.87
C GLY A 140 -17.60 -3.71 23.10
N TYR A 141 -16.77 -4.19 22.17
CA TYR A 141 -15.30 -4.20 22.33
C TYR A 141 -14.68 -2.83 22.60
N TRP A 142 -15.36 -1.74 22.20
CA TRP A 142 -14.93 -0.35 22.46
C TRP A 142 -14.96 0.04 23.94
N ALA A 143 -15.56 -0.78 24.82
CA ALA A 143 -15.52 -0.58 26.27
C ALA A 143 -14.28 -1.20 26.93
N GLU A 144 -13.46 -1.94 26.18
CA GLU A 144 -12.27 -2.63 26.66
C GLU A 144 -10.99 -1.87 26.28
N GLN A 145 -9.87 -2.20 26.93
CA GLN A 145 -8.57 -1.70 26.50
C GLN A 145 -8.28 -2.19 25.07
N PRO A 146 -7.91 -1.29 24.14
CA PRO A 146 -7.67 -1.69 22.75
C PRO A 146 -6.46 -2.63 22.67
N PRO A 147 -6.46 -3.59 21.73
CA PRO A 147 -5.28 -4.38 21.44
C PRO A 147 -4.08 -3.49 21.08
N THR A 148 -2.89 -3.97 21.41
CA THR A 148 -1.63 -3.26 21.18
C THR A 148 -1.34 -2.99 19.71
N LEU A 149 -0.48 -2.02 19.40
CA LEU A 149 -0.12 -1.74 18.00
C LEU A 149 0.48 -2.99 17.33
N LYS A 150 1.29 -3.74 18.11
CA LYS A 150 1.86 -5.00 17.68
C LYS A 150 0.81 -6.07 17.39
N GLN A 151 -0.26 -6.14 18.20
CA GLN A 151 -1.37 -7.07 17.95
C GLN A 151 -2.14 -6.73 16.68
N PHE A 152 -2.25 -5.46 16.29
CA PHE A 152 -2.92 -5.03 15.06
C PHE A 152 -2.07 -5.14 13.80
N THR A 153 -0.78 -4.77 13.90
CA THR A 153 0.08 -4.53 12.72
C THR A 153 1.26 -5.48 12.63
N GLY A 154 1.59 -6.19 13.71
CA GLY A 154 2.84 -6.95 13.84
C GLY A 154 4.08 -6.08 14.03
N VAL A 155 3.94 -4.76 14.12
CA VAL A 155 5.03 -3.79 14.31
C VAL A 155 5.09 -3.35 15.77
N ASP A 156 6.28 -3.35 16.37
CA ASP A 156 6.48 -2.87 17.74
C ASP A 156 6.22 -1.36 17.84
N ALA A 157 5.51 -0.95 18.90
CA ALA A 157 5.34 0.45 19.24
C ALA A 157 6.70 1.07 19.62
N LYS A 158 6.92 2.35 19.27
CA LYS A 158 8.10 3.07 19.75
C LYS A 158 7.94 3.38 21.24
N GLU A 159 9.07 3.59 21.91
CA GLU A 159 9.09 3.99 23.32
C GLU A 159 8.23 5.25 23.54
N GLY A 160 7.27 5.16 24.47
CA GLY A 160 6.31 6.23 24.78
C GLY A 160 4.99 6.20 23.97
N GLN A 161 4.80 5.27 23.05
CA GLN A 161 3.50 5.00 22.44
C GLN A 161 2.74 3.94 23.24
N GLN A 162 1.41 3.89 23.10
CA GLN A 162 0.60 2.81 23.67
C GLN A 162 1.20 1.48 23.20
N PRO A 163 1.49 0.55 24.12
CA PRO A 163 2.22 -0.68 23.83
C PRO A 163 1.55 -1.50 22.72
#